data_AF-A0A2N2NHV6-F1
#
_entry.id   AF-A0A2N2NHV6-F1
#
_cell.length_a   1.000
_cell.length_b   1.000
_cell.length_c   1.000
_cell.angle_alpha   90.00
_cell.angle_beta   90.00
_cell.angle_gamma   90.00
#
_symmetry.space_group_name_H-M   'P 1'
#
loop_
_entity.id
_entity.type
_entity.pdbx_description
1 polymer ?
#
loop_
_entity_poly.entity_id
_entity_poly.type
_entity_poly.pdbx_seq_one_letter_code
_entity_poly.pdbx_strand_id
1 'polypeptide(L)'
;MVEQKEESIEEALCFGWIDSIIRKIDEQSHARKFTPRNDDSKWSDVNKKRVEKLTLEKRMTSAGRAKIEIAKQNGQWDKPDQPRIQFEMPAEFQAALEQHPNAKKFFNTLTKTDRKQYITWITTAKRPETREKRIIESIELLEKGQKLGLR
;
A
#
# COMPACT_ATOMS: atom_id res chain seq x y z
N MET A 1 -20.62 -1.30 -3.93
CA MET A 1 -19.50 -0.34 -4.07
C MET A 1 -18.12 -1.00 -4.25
N VAL A 2 -17.88 -2.22 -3.78
CA VAL A 2 -16.61 -2.94 -4.06
C VAL A 2 -16.55 -3.42 -5.51
N GLU A 3 -17.68 -3.88 -6.06
CA GLU A 3 -17.82 -4.43 -7.41
C GLU A 3 -17.47 -3.43 -8.53
N GLN A 4 -18.08 -2.23 -8.53
CA GLN A 4 -17.81 -1.18 -9.54
C GLN A 4 -16.35 -0.70 -9.55
N LYS A 5 -15.66 -0.81 -8.40
CA LYS A 5 -14.23 -0.47 -8.30
C LYS A 5 -13.36 -1.45 -9.07
N GLU A 6 -13.72 -2.73 -9.07
CA GLU A 6 -12.94 -3.77 -9.76
C GLU A 6 -13.17 -3.72 -11.27
N GLU A 7 -14.41 -3.50 -11.71
CA GLU A 7 -14.77 -3.39 -13.13
C GLU A 7 -14.01 -2.26 -13.85
N SER A 8 -13.94 -1.07 -13.25
CA SER A 8 -13.25 0.08 -13.86
C SER A 8 -11.73 -0.12 -13.97
N ILE A 9 -11.11 -0.87 -13.03
CA ILE A 9 -9.68 -1.23 -13.09
C ILE A 9 -9.44 -2.26 -14.18
N GLU A 10 -10.29 -3.27 -14.28
CA GLU A 10 -10.22 -4.29 -15.32
C GLU A 10 -10.35 -3.68 -16.72
N GLU A 11 -11.33 -2.79 -16.90
CA GLU A 11 -11.53 -2.10 -18.18
C GLU A 11 -10.31 -1.24 -18.54
N ALA A 12 -9.75 -0.51 -17.57
CA ALA A 12 -8.53 0.25 -17.80
C ALA A 12 -7.37 -0.66 -18.26
N LEU A 13 -7.18 -1.83 -17.64
CA LEU A 13 -6.16 -2.80 -18.04
C LEU A 13 -6.38 -3.29 -19.48
N CYS A 14 -7.63 -3.54 -19.89
CA CYS A 14 -7.98 -3.94 -21.25
C CYS A 14 -7.45 -2.96 -22.30
N PHE A 15 -7.39 -1.66 -21.98
CA PHE A 15 -6.90 -0.60 -22.87
C PHE A 15 -5.44 -0.17 -22.60
N GLY A 16 -4.72 -0.84 -21.70
CA GLY A 16 -3.34 -0.50 -21.37
C GLY A 16 -3.18 0.69 -20.41
N TRP A 17 -4.21 0.98 -19.64
CA TRP A 17 -4.25 2.02 -18.61
C TRP A 17 -4.17 1.42 -17.21
N ILE A 18 -3.91 2.27 -16.21
CA ILE A 18 -3.89 1.90 -14.80
C ILE A 18 -4.50 3.01 -13.95
N ASP A 19 -5.10 2.64 -12.83
CA ASP A 19 -5.55 3.58 -11.82
C ASP A 19 -4.39 4.09 -10.96
N SER A 20 -4.54 5.29 -10.41
CA SER A 20 -3.53 5.90 -9.55
C SER A 20 -4.19 6.55 -8.33
N ILE A 21 -4.16 7.88 -8.29
CA ILE A 21 -4.60 8.68 -7.15
C ILE A 21 -6.11 8.53 -6.98
N ILE A 22 -6.53 8.20 -5.76
CA ILE A 22 -7.91 8.30 -5.32
C ILE A 22 -8.01 9.53 -4.43
N ARG A 23 -8.91 10.45 -4.76
CA ARG A 23 -9.16 11.66 -3.99
C ARG A 23 -10.60 11.65 -3.50
N LYS A 24 -10.79 11.85 -2.19
CA LYS A 24 -12.13 12.10 -1.63
C LYS A 24 -12.65 13.43 -2.16
N ILE A 25 -13.88 13.46 -2.66
CA ILE A 25 -14.57 14.70 -3.05
C ILE A 25 -15.49 15.11 -1.90
N ASP A 26 -16.36 14.20 -1.45
CA ASP A 26 -17.27 14.41 -0.33
C ASP A 26 -17.47 13.09 0.47
N GLU A 27 -18.46 13.03 1.36
CA GLU A 27 -18.73 11.86 2.21
C GLU A 27 -19.23 10.63 1.44
N GLN A 28 -19.80 10.83 0.25
CA GLN A 28 -20.41 9.78 -0.57
C GLN A 28 -19.64 9.54 -1.87
N SER A 29 -18.71 10.43 -2.26
CA SER A 29 -18.05 10.39 -3.56
C SER A 29 -16.52 10.52 -3.50
N HIS A 30 -15.87 9.91 -4.50
CA HIS A 30 -14.43 9.95 -4.70
C HIS A 30 -14.10 10.00 -6.20
N ALA A 31 -13.01 10.69 -6.54
CA ALA A 31 -12.41 10.62 -7.86
C ALA A 31 -11.30 9.57 -7.88
N ARG A 32 -11.20 8.83 -8.98
CA ARG A 32 -10.08 7.94 -9.31
C ARG A 32 -9.45 8.42 -10.61
N LYS A 33 -8.15 8.69 -10.58
CA LYS A 33 -7.39 9.03 -11.79
C LYS A 33 -6.96 7.77 -12.52
N PHE A 34 -7.21 7.72 -13.82
CA PHE A 34 -6.64 6.72 -14.72
C PHE A 34 -5.61 7.36 -15.65
N THR A 35 -4.54 6.65 -15.94
CA THR A 35 -3.47 7.09 -16.85
C THR A 35 -3.01 5.92 -17.71
N PRO A 36 -2.54 6.17 -18.96
CA PRO A 36 -1.83 5.15 -19.73
C PRO A 36 -0.68 4.55 -18.91
N ARG A 37 -0.50 3.23 -18.95
CA ARG A 37 0.65 2.61 -18.29
C ARG A 37 1.94 3.08 -18.96
N ASN A 38 2.92 3.49 -18.15
CA ASN A 38 4.29 3.67 -18.59
C ASN A 38 4.92 2.29 -18.85
N ASP A 39 5.69 2.18 -19.93
CA ASP A 39 6.33 0.96 -20.41
C ASP A 39 7.32 0.38 -19.39
N ASP A 40 7.98 1.25 -18.62
CA ASP A 40 8.94 0.84 -17.59
C ASP A 40 8.30 0.49 -16.23
N SER A 41 6.97 0.51 -16.13
CA SER A 41 6.27 0.22 -14.88
C SER A 41 6.21 -1.27 -14.58
N LYS A 42 6.50 -1.64 -13.33
CA LYS A 42 6.31 -3.00 -12.82
C LYS A 42 4.86 -3.45 -12.89
N TRP A 43 4.64 -4.76 -12.96
CA TRP A 43 3.32 -5.38 -12.85
C TRP A 43 3.17 -6.06 -11.49
N SER A 44 2.20 -5.61 -10.68
CA SER A 44 1.83 -6.29 -9.42
C SER A 44 1.16 -7.64 -9.70
N ASP A 45 1.28 -8.59 -8.79
CA ASP A 45 0.70 -9.93 -8.96
C ASP A 45 -0.82 -9.89 -9.14
N VAL A 46 -1.50 -8.96 -8.46
CA VAL A 46 -2.95 -8.78 -8.60
C VAL A 46 -3.32 -8.34 -10.02
N ASN A 47 -2.54 -7.45 -10.65
CA ASN A 47 -2.80 -7.03 -12.03
C ASN A 47 -2.42 -8.12 -13.04
N LYS A 48 -1.41 -8.95 -12.78
CA LYS A 48 -1.10 -10.13 -13.62
C LYS A 48 -2.28 -11.11 -13.61
N LYS A 49 -2.84 -11.42 -12.44
CA LYS A 49 -4.05 -12.26 -12.31
C LYS A 49 -5.27 -11.67 -13.03
N ARG A 50 -5.47 -10.36 -12.96
CA ARG A 50 -6.52 -9.68 -13.74
C ARG A 50 -6.29 -9.82 -15.23
N VAL A 51 -5.06 -9.62 -15.71
CA VAL A 51 -4.72 -9.80 -17.13
C VAL A 51 -5.00 -11.23 -17.59
N GLU A 52 -4.64 -12.24 -16.80
CA GLU A 52 -4.93 -13.65 -17.09
C GLU A 52 -6.45 -13.88 -17.24
N LYS A 53 -7.24 -13.43 -16.26
CA LYS A 53 -8.71 -13.48 -16.30
C LYS A 53 -9.26 -12.80 -17.57
N LEU A 54 -8.87 -11.55 -17.82
CA LEU A 54 -9.37 -10.75 -18.95
C LEU A 54 -8.94 -11.30 -20.32
N THR A 55 -7.81 -12.01 -20.36
CA THR A 55 -7.35 -12.71 -21.57
C THR A 55 -8.19 -13.95 -21.83
N LEU A 56 -8.50 -14.74 -20.78
CA LEU A 56 -9.39 -15.89 -20.88
C LEU A 56 -10.81 -15.48 -21.31
N GLU A 57 -11.31 -14.37 -20.77
CA GLU A 57 -12.60 -13.77 -21.14
C GLU A 57 -12.59 -13.07 -22.51
N LYS A 58 -11.45 -13.01 -23.20
CA LYS A 58 -11.28 -12.32 -24.50
C LYS A 58 -11.65 -10.83 -24.48
N ARG A 59 -11.62 -10.18 -23.30
CA ARG A 59 -11.91 -8.75 -23.13
C ARG A 59 -10.70 -7.86 -23.41
N MET A 60 -9.49 -8.41 -23.35
CA MET A 60 -8.27 -7.65 -23.61
C MET A 60 -8.27 -7.05 -25.02
N THR A 61 -7.91 -5.78 -25.16
CA THR A 61 -7.79 -5.12 -26.48
C THR A 61 -6.37 -5.21 -27.04
N SER A 62 -6.15 -4.74 -28.28
CA SER A 62 -4.81 -4.63 -28.86
C SER A 62 -3.90 -3.70 -28.04
N ALA A 63 -4.44 -2.61 -27.49
CA ALA A 63 -3.69 -1.66 -26.68
C ALA A 63 -3.21 -2.27 -25.36
N GLY A 64 -4.08 -3.01 -24.66
CA GLY A 64 -3.72 -3.73 -23.44
C GLY A 64 -2.67 -4.82 -23.71
N ARG A 65 -2.85 -5.61 -24.77
CA ARG A 65 -1.87 -6.61 -25.21
C ARG A 65 -0.51 -5.99 -25.52
N ALA A 66 -0.46 -4.87 -26.23
CA ALA A 66 0.80 -4.20 -26.55
C ALA A 66 1.60 -3.83 -25.28
N LYS A 67 0.93 -3.35 -24.23
CA LYS A 67 1.59 -3.04 -22.93
C LYS A 67 2.11 -4.29 -22.22
N ILE A 68 1.42 -5.42 -22.34
CA ILE A 68 1.88 -6.70 -21.78
C ILE A 68 3.12 -7.18 -22.52
N GLU A 69 3.12 -7.13 -23.85
CA GLU A 69 4.26 -7.56 -24.66
C GLU A 69 5.49 -6.69 -24.42
N ILE A 70 5.34 -5.36 -24.37
CA ILE A 70 6.44 -4.46 -23.99
C ILE A 70 6.99 -4.83 -22.60
N ALA A 71 6.10 -5.10 -21.63
CA ALA A 71 6.51 -5.45 -20.28
C ALA A 71 7.25 -6.81 -20.19
N LYS A 72 6.90 -7.77 -21.05
CA LYS A 72 7.65 -9.03 -21.17
C LYS A 72 9.02 -8.78 -21.81
N GLN A 73 9.07 -7.99 -22.89
CA GLN A 73 10.31 -7.68 -23.60
C GLN A 73 11.32 -6.92 -22.73
N ASN A 74 10.86 -5.97 -21.93
CA ASN A 74 11.72 -5.19 -21.03
C ASN A 74 11.88 -5.79 -19.62
N GLY A 75 11.38 -7.02 -19.41
CA GLY A 75 11.51 -7.77 -18.15
C GLY A 75 10.72 -7.21 -16.97
N GLN A 76 9.86 -6.20 -17.14
CA GLN A 76 9.00 -5.68 -16.07
C GLN A 76 7.87 -6.65 -15.68
N TRP A 77 7.50 -7.55 -16.60
CA TRP A 77 6.52 -8.61 -16.36
C TRP A 77 7.04 -9.64 -15.35
N ASP A 78 8.30 -10.04 -15.45
CA ASP A 78 8.87 -11.10 -14.62
C ASP A 78 9.43 -10.60 -13.28
N LYS A 79 9.52 -9.28 -13.09
CA LYS A 79 9.90 -8.72 -11.80
C LYS A 79 8.89 -9.16 -10.73
N PRO A 80 9.38 -9.69 -9.60
CA PRO A 80 8.50 -10.06 -8.49
C PRO A 80 7.83 -8.80 -7.96
N ASP A 81 6.54 -8.90 -7.63
CA ASP A 81 5.88 -7.88 -6.86
C ASP A 81 6.59 -7.78 -5.50
N GLN A 82 6.76 -6.57 -4.99
CA GLN A 82 7.36 -6.45 -3.67
C GLN A 82 6.34 -6.99 -2.67
N PRO A 83 6.74 -7.94 -1.80
CA PRO A 83 5.83 -8.41 -0.76
C PRO A 83 5.38 -7.18 0.02
N ARG A 84 4.07 -7.01 0.15
CA ARG A 84 3.53 -6.05 1.11
C ARG A 84 3.99 -6.55 2.47
N ILE A 85 5.06 -5.97 3.00
CA ILE A 85 5.50 -6.29 4.35
C ILE A 85 4.37 -5.82 5.25
N GLN A 86 3.61 -6.79 5.74
CA GLN A 86 2.59 -6.58 6.74
C GLN A 86 3.34 -6.51 8.05
N PHE A 87 3.62 -5.29 8.49
CA PHE A 87 4.21 -5.07 9.79
C PHE A 87 3.11 -5.29 10.82
N GLU A 88 3.16 -6.45 11.47
CA GLU A 88 2.37 -6.73 12.66
C GLU A 88 2.89 -5.90 13.84
N MET A 89 2.03 -5.64 14.82
CA MET A 89 2.40 -4.94 16.04
C MET A 89 3.48 -5.74 16.80
N PRO A 90 4.70 -5.21 17.02
CA PRO A 90 5.69 -5.89 17.84
C PRO A 90 5.16 -6.07 19.26
N ALA A 91 5.33 -7.27 19.83
CA ALA A 91 4.88 -7.56 21.19
C ALA A 91 5.52 -6.58 22.21
N GLU A 92 6.79 -6.23 22.02
CA GLU A 92 7.51 -5.25 22.84
C GLU A 92 6.86 -3.85 22.80
N PHE A 93 6.42 -3.41 21.61
CA PHE A 93 5.76 -2.11 21.47
C PHE A 93 4.34 -2.13 22.05
N GLN A 94 3.62 -3.24 21.89
CA GLN A 94 2.31 -3.41 22.53
C GLN A 94 2.43 -3.37 24.05
N ALA A 95 3.39 -4.09 24.63
CA ALA A 95 3.64 -4.10 26.07
C ALA A 95 3.99 -2.70 26.58
N ALA A 96 4.82 -1.94 25.84
CA ALA A 96 5.13 -0.56 26.17
C ALA A 96 3.88 0.34 26.13
N LEU A 97 3.01 0.21 25.13
CA LEU A 97 1.74 0.95 25.11
C LEU A 97 0.82 0.58 26.29
N GLU A 98 0.79 -0.68 26.70
CA GLU A 98 0.00 -1.12 27.86
C GLU A 98 0.49 -0.51 29.18
N GLN A 99 1.80 -0.28 29.32
CA GLN A 99 2.38 0.39 30.48
C GLN A 99 2.15 1.91 30.50
N HIS A 100 1.81 2.51 29.35
CA HIS A 100 1.61 3.95 29.19
C HIS A 100 0.19 4.28 28.69
N PRO A 101 -0.82 4.37 29.58
CA PRO A 101 -2.22 4.55 29.18
C PRO A 101 -2.49 5.80 28.34
N ASN A 102 -1.77 6.90 28.56
CA ASN A 102 -1.91 8.13 27.78
C ASN A 102 -1.39 7.95 26.35
N ALA A 103 -0.21 7.35 26.19
CA ALA A 103 0.33 6.98 24.88
C ALA A 103 -0.62 6.04 24.12
N LYS A 104 -1.17 5.03 24.81
CA LYS A 104 -2.13 4.08 24.22
C LYS A 104 -3.40 4.76 23.75
N LYS A 105 -3.96 5.68 24.54
CA LYS A 105 -5.16 6.45 24.15
C LYS A 105 -4.89 7.27 22.90
N PHE A 106 -3.79 8.01 22.85
CA PHE A 106 -3.44 8.83 21.67
C PHE A 106 -3.13 7.96 20.44
N PHE A 107 -2.38 6.87 20.61
CA PHE A 107 -2.13 5.91 19.53
C PHE A 107 -3.43 5.36 18.94
N ASN A 108 -4.44 5.12 19.77
CA ASN A 108 -5.76 4.67 19.34
C ASN A 108 -6.63 5.74 18.66
N THR A 109 -6.24 7.02 18.68
CA THR A 109 -6.89 8.06 17.86
C THR A 109 -6.22 8.23 16.49
N LEU A 110 -4.99 7.73 16.32
CA LEU A 110 -4.24 7.82 15.07
C LEU A 110 -4.91 7.04 13.92
N THR A 111 -4.70 7.54 12.70
CA THR A 111 -5.15 6.88 11.47
C THR A 111 -4.40 5.56 11.24
N LYS A 112 -4.96 4.66 10.42
CA LYS A 112 -4.28 3.40 10.05
C LYS A 112 -2.89 3.65 9.45
N THR A 113 -2.72 4.71 8.67
CA THR A 113 -1.43 5.10 8.07
C THR A 113 -0.44 5.54 9.12
N ASP A 114 -0.84 6.43 10.04
CA ASP A 114 0.02 6.92 11.11
C ASP A 114 0.46 5.77 12.03
N ARG A 115 -0.46 4.88 12.45
CA ARG A 115 -0.10 3.69 13.24
C ARG A 115 0.88 2.79 12.50
N LYS A 116 0.67 2.58 11.20
CA LYS A 116 1.56 1.77 10.37
C LYS A 116 2.96 2.36 10.30
N GLN A 117 3.12 3.68 10.29
CA GLN A 117 4.44 4.32 10.31
C GLN A 117 5.23 3.96 11.56
N TYR A 118 4.62 4.07 12.75
CA TYR A 118 5.25 3.63 14.01
C TYR A 118 5.69 2.17 13.96
N ILE A 119 4.76 1.28 13.60
CA ILE A 119 5.03 -0.16 13.54
C ILE A 119 6.16 -0.45 12.54
N THR A 120 6.12 0.13 11.34
CA THR A 120 7.15 -0.04 10.30
C THR A 120 8.50 0.47 10.78
N TRP A 121 8.53 1.65 11.39
CA TRP A 121 9.77 2.24 11.89
C TRP A 121 10.42 1.39 12.98
N ILE A 122 9.63 0.83 13.90
CA ILE A 122 10.16 -0.05 14.94
C ILE A 122 10.62 -1.40 14.34
N THR A 123 9.80 -2.04 13.52
CA THR A 123 10.07 -3.38 12.96
C THR A 123 11.23 -3.42 11.96
N THR A 124 11.43 -2.35 11.19
CA THR A 124 12.55 -2.26 10.23
C THR A 124 13.92 -2.13 10.90
N ALA A 125 13.98 -1.83 12.20
CA ALA A 125 15.22 -1.85 12.96
C ALA A 125 15.74 -3.30 13.14
N LYS A 126 16.87 -3.61 12.48
CA LYS A 126 17.51 -4.93 12.53
C LYS A 126 18.18 -5.26 13.87
N ARG A 127 18.67 -4.25 14.59
CA ARG A 127 19.35 -4.43 15.88
C ARG A 127 18.34 -4.29 17.03
N PRO A 128 18.31 -5.22 18.01
CA PRO A 128 17.41 -5.14 19.17
C PRO A 128 17.50 -3.81 19.93
N GLU A 129 18.71 -3.33 20.20
CA GLU A 129 18.96 -2.05 20.89
C GLU A 129 18.34 -0.85 20.15
N THR A 130 18.38 -0.86 18.81
CA THR A 130 17.78 0.20 18.00
C THR A 130 16.26 0.13 18.02
N ARG A 131 15.70 -1.09 18.09
CA ARG A 131 14.26 -1.30 18.22
C ARG A 131 13.76 -0.77 19.55
N GLU A 132 14.44 -1.10 20.64
CA GLU A 132 14.12 -0.62 21.99
C GLU A 132 14.15 0.91 22.07
N LYS A 133 15.22 1.54 21.55
CA LYS A 133 15.30 3.01 21.47
C LYS A 133 14.12 3.64 20.71
N ARG A 134 13.73 3.04 19.57
CA ARG A 134 12.58 3.51 18.79
C ARG A 134 11.26 3.32 19.53
N ILE A 135 11.12 2.26 20.32
CA ILE A 135 9.94 2.05 21.17
C ILE A 135 9.85 3.15 22.22
N ILE A 136 10.93 3.45 22.93
CA ILE A 136 10.98 4.51 23.94
C ILE A 136 10.61 5.85 23.31
N GLU A 137 11.26 6.22 22.20
CA GLU A 137 10.97 7.47 21.49
C GLU A 137 9.52 7.53 20.99
N SER A 138 8.97 6.39 20.54
CA SER A 138 7.57 6.32 20.13
C SER A 138 6.62 6.60 21.29
N ILE A 139 6.89 6.02 22.47
CA ILE A 139 6.07 6.27 23.66
C ILE A 139 6.15 7.74 24.07
N GLU A 140 7.34 8.33 24.14
CA GLU A 140 7.51 9.75 24.49
C GLU A 140 6.75 10.69 23.56
N LEU A 141 6.79 10.44 22.24
CA LEU A 141 6.04 11.24 21.27
C LEU A 141 4.53 11.09 21.46
N LEU A 142 4.06 9.86 21.66
CA LEU A 142 2.64 9.57 21.85
C LEU A 142 2.10 10.17 23.16
N GLU A 143 2.89 10.18 24.23
CA GLU A 143 2.53 10.86 25.49
C GLU A 143 2.42 12.38 25.32
N LYS A 144 3.27 12.96 24.47
CA LYS A 144 3.22 14.39 24.09
C LYS A 144 2.09 14.70 23.09
N GLY A 145 1.33 13.71 22.64
CA GLY A 145 0.30 13.88 21.60
C GLY A 145 0.87 14.24 20.24
N GLN A 146 2.12 13.88 19.97
CA GLN A 146 2.82 14.16 18.72
C GLN A 146 2.84 12.94 17.80
N LYS A 147 2.81 13.18 16.49
CA LYS A 147 2.92 12.14 15.47
C LYS A 147 4.39 11.89 15.13
N LEU A 148 4.67 10.68 14.66
CA LEU A 148 6.00 10.31 14.18
C LEU A 148 6.35 11.12 12.93
N GLY A 149 7.28 12.07 13.07
CA GLY A 149 7.68 13.00 12.01
C GLY A 149 8.70 12.42 11.04
N LEU A 150 8.52 11.18 10.56
CA LEU A 150 9.42 10.60 9.56
C LEU A 150 9.21 11.32 8.22
N ARG A 151 10.30 11.91 7.70
CA ARG A 151 10.37 12.45 6.34
C ARG A 151 10.68 11.35 5.34
#